data_AF-A0A938FDW4-F1
#
_entry.id   AF-A0A938FDW4-F1
#
_cell.length_a   1.000
_cell.length_b   1.000
_cell.length_c   1.000
_cell.angle_alpha   90.00
_cell.angle_beta   90.00
_cell.angle_gamma   90.00
#
_symmetry.space_group_name_H-M   'P 1'
#
loop_
_entity.id
_entity.type
_entity.pdbx_description
1 polymer ?
#
loop_
_entity_poly.entity_id
_entity_poly.type
_entity_poly.pdbx_seq_one_letter_code
_entity_poly.pdbx_strand_id
1 'polypeptide(L)'
;EMSGDVKGEGAKILTSLDAVGNTTKAITKGIAIATAVLAATALFGAFTDAIKNTVKEFGSTVTNLGPEFQGILDVGDIRNLVGLIIGASVVFLFSGLAINAVSRAAGAVVMEVRNQFQLHPGIMKGTEKPEYGRVVDICTRDSLRELATPGLLAVMAPIAVGFGLGVGALGAYLAGSIGTGTLMAVFLANSGGAWDNAKKMVEDGHHGGKGSDAHAATVIGDTVGDPFKDTAGPAINPLIKVMNLVGLLVTPAVVKFSLEGKDTLNMAIALVATAIIVAALVRGRRKSTTIG
;
A
#
# COMPACT_ATOMS: atom_id res chain seq x y z
N GLU A 1 17.35 -9.32 -25.90
CA GLU A 1 16.61 -10.58 -26.12
C GLU A 1 15.61 -10.48 -27.28
N MET A 2 14.62 -9.59 -27.23
CA MET A 2 13.55 -9.53 -28.25
C MET A 2 13.99 -9.21 -29.68
N SER A 3 15.10 -8.48 -29.90
CA SER A 3 15.62 -8.19 -31.24
C SER A 3 16.49 -9.30 -31.84
N GLY A 4 16.94 -10.28 -31.03
CA GLY A 4 17.93 -11.29 -31.47
C GLY A 4 19.35 -10.77 -31.74
N ASP A 5 19.54 -9.45 -31.81
CA ASP A 5 20.79 -8.80 -32.24
C ASP A 5 21.81 -8.53 -31.12
N VAL A 6 21.39 -8.63 -29.86
CA VAL A 6 22.27 -8.38 -28.71
C VAL A 6 23.01 -9.67 -28.34
N LYS A 7 24.28 -9.80 -28.77
CA LYS A 7 25.14 -10.95 -28.51
C LYS A 7 26.49 -10.53 -27.92
N GLY A 8 27.19 -11.47 -27.29
CA GLY A 8 28.56 -11.28 -26.82
C GLY A 8 28.69 -10.22 -25.72
N GLU A 9 29.52 -9.21 -25.97
CA GLU A 9 29.83 -8.14 -25.01
C GLU A 9 28.61 -7.28 -24.66
N GLY A 10 27.76 -6.96 -25.64
CA GLY A 10 26.55 -6.17 -25.40
C GLY A 10 25.56 -6.86 -24.45
N ALA A 11 25.44 -8.19 -24.54
CA ALA A 11 24.60 -8.96 -23.63
C ALA A 11 25.18 -8.95 -22.20
N LYS A 12 26.50 -9.11 -22.05
CA LYS A 12 27.19 -9.05 -20.75
C LYS A 12 27.05 -7.67 -20.09
N ILE A 13 27.20 -6.60 -20.87
CA ILE A 13 26.99 -5.23 -20.38
C ILE A 13 25.54 -5.06 -19.90
N LEU A 14 24.56 -5.55 -20.68
CA LEU A 14 23.15 -5.46 -20.31
C LEU A 14 22.85 -6.19 -18.98
N THR A 15 23.38 -7.40 -18.81
CA THR A 15 23.24 -8.17 -17.56
C THR A 15 23.91 -7.46 -16.38
N SER A 16 25.09 -6.86 -16.60
CA SER A 16 25.78 -6.07 -15.56
C SER A 16 24.97 -4.84 -15.16
N LEU A 17 24.39 -4.12 -16.12
CA LEU A 17 23.53 -2.97 -15.86
C LEU A 17 22.23 -3.35 -15.12
N ASP A 18 21.62 -4.50 -15.44
CA ASP A 18 20.45 -5.00 -14.70
C ASP A 18 20.80 -5.32 -13.24
N ALA A 19 21.95 -5.94 -12.98
CA ALA A 19 22.42 -6.21 -11.62
C ALA A 19 22.64 -4.92 -10.81
N VAL A 20 23.26 -3.90 -11.42
CA VAL A 20 23.40 -2.56 -10.80
C VAL A 20 22.03 -1.94 -10.56
N GLY A 21 21.13 -1.98 -11.54
CA GLY A 21 19.76 -1.45 -11.45
C GLY A 21 18.95 -2.07 -10.31
N ASN A 22 19.08 -3.39 -10.10
CA ASN A 22 18.44 -4.10 -8.98
C ASN A 22 18.96 -3.61 -7.63
N THR A 23 20.26 -3.37 -7.51
CA THR A 23 20.89 -2.83 -6.29
C THR A 23 20.42 -1.40 -6.03
N THR A 24 20.40 -0.54 -7.07
CA THR A 24 19.87 0.82 -6.97
C THR A 24 18.39 0.81 -6.57
N LYS A 25 17.56 -0.04 -7.18
CA LYS A 25 16.13 -0.19 -6.87
C LYS A 25 15.92 -0.55 -5.40
N ALA A 26 16.73 -1.45 -4.84
CA ALA A 26 16.66 -1.81 -3.42
C ALA A 26 17.01 -0.63 -2.49
N ILE A 27 18.10 0.09 -2.78
CA ILE A 27 18.53 1.25 -2.00
C ILE A 27 17.45 2.35 -2.03
N THR A 28 16.92 2.66 -3.22
CA THR A 28 15.89 3.70 -3.38
C THR A 28 14.60 3.34 -2.63
N LYS A 29 14.21 2.05 -2.58
CA LYS A 29 13.06 1.60 -1.76
C LYS A 29 13.30 1.89 -0.27
N GLY A 30 14.48 1.58 0.27
CA GLY A 30 14.84 1.87 1.66
C GLY A 30 14.80 3.37 1.97
N ILE A 31 15.39 4.20 1.11
CA ILE A 31 15.36 5.66 1.24
C ILE A 31 13.92 6.20 1.16
N ALA A 32 13.10 5.69 0.24
CA ALA A 32 11.71 6.10 0.11
C ALA A 32 10.89 5.80 1.38
N ILE A 33 11.12 4.64 2.00
CA ILE A 33 10.50 4.29 3.29
C ILE A 33 10.98 5.25 4.38
N ALA A 34 12.30 5.39 4.57
CA ALA A 34 12.86 6.25 5.63
C ALA A 34 12.37 7.71 5.52
N THR A 35 12.40 8.28 4.32
CA THR A 35 11.92 9.65 4.06
C THR A 35 10.41 9.78 4.26
N ALA A 36 9.62 8.75 3.95
CA ALA A 36 8.20 8.74 4.23
C ALA A 36 7.90 8.76 5.72
N VAL A 37 8.66 8.01 6.52
CA VAL A 37 8.54 8.01 7.98
C VAL A 37 8.89 9.37 8.58
N LEU A 38 9.99 9.99 8.15
CA LEU A 38 10.37 11.33 8.61
C LEU A 38 9.29 12.37 8.29
N ALA A 39 8.77 12.35 7.05
CA ALA A 39 7.68 13.24 6.65
C ALA A 39 6.39 12.97 7.45
N ALA A 40 6.07 11.70 7.69
CA ALA A 40 4.90 11.31 8.47
C ALA A 40 4.99 11.78 9.93
N THR A 41 6.16 11.64 10.57
CA THR A 41 6.40 12.15 11.92
C THR A 41 6.31 13.67 11.99
N ALA A 42 6.82 14.38 10.97
CA ALA A 42 6.69 15.84 10.90
C ALA A 42 5.22 16.27 10.73
N LEU A 43 4.46 15.59 9.85
CA LEU A 43 3.02 15.83 9.69
C LEU A 43 2.23 15.50 10.97
N PHE A 44 2.66 14.48 11.72
CA PHE A 44 2.08 14.15 13.01
C PHE A 44 2.35 15.22 14.08
N GLY A 45 3.56 15.80 14.09
CA GLY A 45 3.85 17.00 14.87
C GLY A 45 2.91 18.15 14.52
N ALA A 46 2.81 18.47 13.23
CA ALA A 46 1.91 19.51 12.71
C ALA A 46 0.43 19.24 13.05
N PHE A 47 0.01 17.97 13.10
CA PHE A 47 -1.33 17.58 13.53
C PHE A 47 -1.58 17.99 14.99
N THR A 48 -0.66 17.71 15.91
CA THR A 48 -0.82 18.10 17.32
C THR A 48 -0.81 19.62 17.51
N ASP A 49 -0.04 20.35 16.71
CA ASP A 49 -0.06 21.81 16.69
C ASP A 49 -1.38 22.36 16.12
N ALA A 50 -1.94 21.72 15.09
CA ALA A 50 -3.24 22.08 14.54
C ALA A 50 -4.34 21.98 15.60
N ILE A 51 -4.34 20.93 16.43
CA ILE A 51 -5.27 20.82 17.57
C ILE A 51 -5.15 22.04 18.49
N LYS A 52 -3.94 22.30 18.98
CA LYS A 52 -3.67 23.39 19.94
C LYS A 52 -4.07 24.75 19.38
N ASN A 53 -3.79 25.00 18.11
CA ASN A 53 -4.12 26.26 17.45
C ASN A 53 -5.62 26.43 17.27
N THR A 54 -6.35 25.41 16.82
CA THR A 54 -7.81 25.47 16.69
C THR A 54 -8.50 25.67 18.04
N VAL A 55 -8.02 25.05 19.12
CA VAL A 55 -8.56 25.25 20.46
C VAL A 55 -8.35 26.70 20.95
N LYS A 56 -7.17 27.27 20.70
CA LYS A 56 -6.87 28.68 21.02
C LYS A 56 -7.76 29.65 20.24
N GLU A 57 -7.96 29.41 18.95
CA GLU A 57 -8.85 30.23 18.10
C GLU A 57 -10.31 30.19 18.57
N PHE A 58 -10.77 29.07 19.11
CA PHE A 58 -12.11 28.92 19.65
C PHE A 58 -12.30 29.64 21.01
N GLY A 59 -11.24 30.21 21.59
CA GLY A 59 -11.31 31.00 22.83
C GLY A 59 -11.57 30.19 24.10
N SER A 60 -11.48 28.85 24.03
CA SER A 60 -11.66 27.97 25.19
C SER A 60 -10.38 27.89 26.01
N THR A 61 -10.48 28.05 27.34
CA THR A 61 -9.32 27.87 28.22
C THR A 61 -8.90 26.41 28.22
N VAL A 62 -7.73 26.12 27.66
CA VAL A 62 -7.15 24.77 27.47
C VAL A 62 -7.14 23.94 28.77
N THR A 63 -7.07 24.59 29.94
CA THR A 63 -7.00 23.94 31.25
C THR A 63 -8.26 23.17 31.65
N ASN A 64 -9.42 23.45 31.04
CA ASN A 64 -10.69 22.78 31.38
C ASN A 64 -11.15 21.77 30.32
N LEU A 65 -10.40 21.60 29.23
CA LEU A 65 -10.69 20.63 28.17
C LEU A 65 -9.91 19.32 28.41
N GLY A 66 -10.43 18.22 27.86
CA GLY A 66 -9.78 16.91 27.91
C GLY A 66 -8.34 16.94 27.36
N PRO A 67 -7.45 16.02 27.82
CA PRO A 67 -6.04 15.98 27.42
C PRO A 67 -5.81 16.02 25.90
N GLU A 68 -6.73 15.43 25.13
CA GLU A 68 -6.70 15.37 23.67
C GLU A 68 -6.71 16.76 23.02
N PHE A 69 -7.36 17.76 23.63
CA PHE A 69 -7.39 19.15 23.15
C PHE A 69 -6.13 19.93 23.48
N GLN A 70 -5.28 19.40 24.37
CA GLN A 70 -3.96 19.94 24.67
C GLN A 70 -2.88 19.34 23.74
N GLY A 71 -3.29 18.46 22.81
CA GLY A 71 -2.40 17.68 21.97
C GLY A 71 -1.75 16.51 22.72
N ILE A 72 -2.27 16.14 23.90
CA ILE A 72 -1.81 14.97 24.65
C ILE A 72 -2.68 13.78 24.24
N LEU A 73 -2.04 12.78 23.64
CA LEU A 73 -2.70 11.55 23.19
C LEU A 73 -2.45 10.44 24.21
N ASP A 74 -3.33 10.33 25.21
CA ASP A 74 -3.24 9.28 26.22
C ASP A 74 -3.65 7.92 25.63
N VAL A 75 -2.72 6.97 25.58
CA VAL A 75 -2.98 5.61 25.08
C VAL A 75 -3.87 4.80 26.04
N GLY A 76 -3.94 5.19 27.31
CA GLY A 76 -4.85 4.58 28.29
C GLY A 76 -6.33 4.89 28.02
N ASP A 77 -6.63 5.95 27.26
CA ASP A 77 -8.00 6.22 26.84
C ASP A 77 -8.49 5.18 25.81
N ILE A 78 -9.69 4.66 26.04
CA ILE A 78 -10.26 3.57 25.23
C ILE A 78 -10.46 4.01 23.77
N ARG A 79 -10.87 5.26 23.52
CA ARG A 79 -11.09 5.76 22.15
C ARG A 79 -9.76 5.88 21.41
N ASN A 80 -8.73 6.35 22.10
CA ASN A 80 -7.37 6.43 21.56
C ASN A 80 -6.81 5.05 21.24
N LEU A 81 -6.96 4.09 22.16
CA LEU A 81 -6.52 2.71 21.92
C LEU A 81 -7.24 2.07 20.73
N VAL A 82 -8.56 2.27 20.61
CA VAL A 82 -9.35 1.81 19.45
C VAL A 82 -8.86 2.47 18.16
N GLY A 83 -8.63 3.79 18.18
CA GLY A 83 -8.06 4.52 17.05
C GLY A 83 -6.73 3.93 16.58
N LEU A 84 -5.81 3.66 17.51
CA LEU A 84 -4.52 3.04 17.24
C LEU A 84 -4.65 1.66 16.58
N ILE A 85 -5.52 0.80 17.11
CA ILE A 85 -5.77 -0.53 16.55
C ILE A 85 -6.37 -0.43 15.14
N ILE A 86 -7.30 0.50 14.90
CA ILE A 86 -7.86 0.73 13.56
C ILE A 86 -6.75 1.20 12.61
N GLY A 87 -5.88 2.12 13.04
CA GLY A 87 -4.75 2.62 12.25
C GLY A 87 -3.81 1.51 11.82
N ALA A 88 -3.44 0.63 12.76
CA ALA A 88 -2.65 -0.57 12.46
C ALA A 88 -3.39 -1.51 11.49
N SER A 89 -4.69 -1.74 11.72
CA SER A 89 -5.52 -2.63 10.90
C SER A 89 -5.65 -2.16 9.45
N VAL A 90 -5.75 -0.84 9.21
CA VAL A 90 -5.84 -0.26 7.86
C VAL A 90 -4.57 -0.55 7.05
N VAL A 91 -3.39 -0.55 7.67
CA VAL A 91 -2.14 -0.92 6.99
C VAL A 91 -2.20 -2.37 6.50
N PHE A 92 -2.60 -3.31 7.36
CA PHE A 92 -2.75 -4.72 6.97
C PHE A 92 -3.81 -4.90 5.88
N LEU A 93 -4.96 -4.23 6.03
CA LEU A 93 -6.04 -4.29 5.05
C LEU A 93 -5.58 -3.77 3.69
N PHE A 94 -4.88 -2.63 3.67
CA PHE A 94 -4.32 -2.05 2.44
C PHE A 94 -3.34 -3.02 1.77
N SER A 95 -2.38 -3.56 2.52
CA SER A 95 -1.41 -4.52 1.99
C SER A 95 -2.09 -5.75 1.40
N GLY A 96 -3.09 -6.31 2.11
CA GLY A 96 -3.87 -7.44 1.61
C GLY A 96 -4.66 -7.11 0.34
N LEU A 97 -5.27 -5.93 0.26
CA LEU A 97 -5.97 -5.49 -0.95
C LEU A 97 -5.01 -5.35 -2.14
N ALA A 98 -3.85 -4.76 -1.92
CA ALA A 98 -2.82 -4.57 -2.94
C ALA A 98 -2.25 -5.90 -3.45
N ILE A 99 -1.90 -6.82 -2.55
CA ILE A 99 -1.40 -8.16 -2.91
C ILE A 99 -2.46 -8.93 -3.71
N ASN A 100 -3.71 -8.97 -3.21
CA ASN A 100 -4.78 -9.68 -3.89
C ASN A 100 -5.11 -9.09 -5.28
N ALA A 101 -4.99 -7.77 -5.44
CA ALA A 101 -5.17 -7.11 -6.73
C ALA A 101 -4.15 -7.59 -7.76
N VAL A 102 -2.87 -7.65 -7.37
CA VAL A 102 -1.80 -8.17 -8.25
C VAL A 102 -2.04 -9.63 -8.58
N SER A 103 -2.39 -10.47 -7.60
CA SER A 103 -2.66 -11.89 -7.82
C SER A 103 -3.78 -12.12 -8.83
N ARG A 104 -4.85 -11.30 -8.80
CA ARG A 104 -5.94 -11.38 -9.79
C ARG A 104 -5.48 -10.99 -11.18
N ALA A 105 -4.81 -9.84 -11.32
CA ALA A 105 -4.32 -9.36 -12.60
C ALA A 105 -3.31 -10.34 -13.21
N ALA A 106 -2.38 -10.86 -12.40
CA ALA A 106 -1.42 -11.88 -12.83
C ALA A 106 -2.13 -13.17 -13.30
N GLY A 107 -3.16 -13.62 -12.58
CA GLY A 107 -3.97 -14.77 -12.98
C GLY A 107 -4.64 -14.56 -14.35
N ALA A 108 -5.23 -13.38 -14.59
CA ALA A 108 -5.83 -13.03 -15.87
C ALA A 108 -4.80 -13.02 -17.02
N VAL A 109 -3.60 -12.46 -16.77
CA VAL A 109 -2.49 -12.48 -17.74
C VAL A 109 -2.04 -13.89 -18.06
N VAL A 110 -1.89 -14.77 -17.05
CA VAL A 110 -1.50 -16.17 -17.26
C VAL A 110 -2.52 -16.91 -18.12
N MET A 111 -3.81 -16.71 -17.85
CA MET A 111 -4.88 -17.34 -18.65
C MET A 111 -4.89 -16.83 -20.09
N GLU A 112 -4.70 -15.52 -20.31
CA GLU A 112 -4.61 -14.96 -21.65
C GLU A 112 -3.39 -15.50 -22.42
N VAL A 113 -2.22 -15.55 -21.80
CA VAL A 113 -1.00 -16.10 -22.43
C VAL A 113 -1.19 -17.58 -22.79
N ARG A 114 -1.80 -18.37 -21.89
CA ARG A 114 -2.13 -19.78 -22.16
C ARG A 114 -3.11 -19.93 -23.31
N ASN A 115 -4.15 -19.10 -23.35
CA ASN A 115 -5.15 -19.11 -24.43
C ASN A 115 -4.49 -18.77 -25.77
N GLN A 116 -3.62 -17.76 -25.82
CA GLN A 116 -2.89 -17.44 -27.05
C GLN A 116 -2.01 -18.60 -27.52
N PHE A 117 -1.25 -19.24 -26.62
CA PHE A 117 -0.42 -20.40 -27.01
C PHE A 117 -1.24 -21.61 -27.48
N GLN A 118 -2.42 -21.84 -26.90
CA GLN A 118 -3.30 -22.95 -27.31
C GLN A 118 -4.00 -22.68 -28.64
N LEU A 119 -4.55 -21.48 -28.83
CA LEU A 119 -5.30 -21.10 -30.03
C LEU A 119 -4.40 -20.79 -31.23
N HIS A 120 -3.18 -20.31 -30.97
CA HIS A 120 -2.19 -19.94 -31.98
C HIS A 120 -0.85 -20.68 -31.75
N PRO A 121 -0.77 -21.98 -32.10
CA PRO A 121 0.46 -22.77 -31.91
C PRO A 121 1.68 -22.24 -32.68
N GLY A 122 1.46 -21.39 -33.70
CA GLY A 122 2.52 -20.71 -34.46
C GLY A 122 3.39 -19.78 -33.60
N ILE A 123 2.86 -19.31 -32.46
CA ILE A 123 3.60 -18.44 -31.53
C ILE A 123 4.79 -19.19 -30.91
N MET A 124 4.55 -20.40 -30.40
CA MET A 124 5.61 -21.23 -29.80
C MET A 124 6.64 -21.70 -30.83
N LYS A 125 6.24 -21.79 -32.10
CA LYS A 125 7.14 -22.09 -33.23
C LYS A 125 7.90 -20.86 -33.75
N GLY A 126 7.58 -19.66 -33.25
CA GLY A 126 8.16 -18.40 -33.70
C GLY A 126 7.72 -17.95 -35.10
N THR A 127 6.70 -18.59 -35.69
CA THR A 127 6.20 -18.27 -37.04
C THR A 127 5.07 -17.25 -37.03
N GLU A 128 4.48 -17.00 -35.85
CA GLU A 128 3.36 -16.07 -35.64
C GLU A 128 3.69 -15.15 -34.47
N LYS A 129 3.27 -13.88 -34.56
CA LYS A 129 3.48 -12.92 -33.47
C LYS A 129 2.35 -13.03 -32.43
N PRO A 130 2.67 -13.02 -31.12
CA PRO A 130 1.66 -12.91 -30.07
C PRO A 130 0.85 -11.62 -30.18
N GLU A 131 -0.36 -11.64 -29.63
CA GLU A 131 -1.11 -10.40 -29.47
C GLU A 131 -0.79 -9.74 -28.12
N TYR A 132 0.20 -8.84 -28.15
CA TYR A 132 0.64 -8.08 -27.00
C TYR A 132 -0.42 -7.12 -26.47
N GLY A 133 -1.26 -6.55 -27.34
CA GLY A 133 -2.25 -5.53 -26.98
C GLY A 133 -3.26 -6.02 -25.95
N ARG A 134 -3.62 -7.32 -25.99
CA ARG A 134 -4.53 -7.93 -25.03
C ARG A 134 -3.96 -7.99 -23.62
N VAL A 135 -2.69 -8.36 -23.47
CA VAL A 135 -2.03 -8.40 -22.16
C VAL A 135 -1.90 -6.98 -21.58
N VAL A 136 -1.57 -5.99 -22.41
CA VAL A 136 -1.51 -4.59 -22.00
C VAL A 136 -2.89 -4.10 -21.51
N ASP A 137 -3.96 -4.35 -22.27
CA ASP A 137 -5.32 -3.94 -21.90
C ASP A 137 -5.78 -4.55 -20.57
N ILE A 138 -5.50 -5.84 -20.33
CA ILE A 138 -5.77 -6.50 -19.04
C ILE A 138 -5.07 -5.76 -17.90
N CYS A 139 -3.75 -5.57 -18.00
CA CYS A 139 -2.98 -4.89 -16.97
C CYS A 139 -3.45 -3.45 -16.72
N THR A 140 -3.75 -2.68 -17.77
CA THR A 140 -4.22 -1.29 -17.67
C THR A 140 -5.60 -1.20 -17.01
N ARG A 141 -6.57 -1.99 -17.48
CA ARG A 141 -7.93 -1.95 -16.94
C ARG A 141 -7.96 -2.41 -15.47
N ASP A 142 -7.24 -3.48 -15.15
CA ASP A 142 -7.27 -4.06 -13.82
C ASP A 142 -6.53 -3.17 -12.82
N SER A 143 -5.36 -2.62 -13.16
CA SER A 143 -4.65 -1.69 -12.28
C SER A 143 -5.49 -0.46 -11.90
N LEU A 144 -6.13 0.20 -12.88
CA LEU A 144 -6.99 1.36 -12.62
C LEU A 144 -8.18 1.02 -11.72
N ARG A 145 -8.80 -0.14 -11.96
CA ARG A 145 -9.96 -0.60 -11.21
C ARG A 145 -9.60 -0.97 -9.76
N GLU A 146 -8.47 -1.62 -9.57
CA GLU A 146 -8.07 -2.16 -8.27
C GLU A 146 -7.51 -1.09 -7.34
N LEU A 147 -6.91 -0.01 -7.87
CA LEU A 147 -6.38 1.11 -7.09
C LEU A 147 -7.45 2.00 -6.43
N ALA A 148 -8.69 1.98 -6.94
CA ALA A 148 -9.76 2.81 -6.40
C ALA A 148 -10.12 2.46 -4.94
N THR A 149 -10.14 1.17 -4.59
CA THR A 149 -10.56 0.72 -3.25
C THR A 149 -9.55 1.10 -2.16
N PRO A 150 -8.24 0.82 -2.33
CA PRO A 150 -7.22 1.26 -1.38
C PRO A 150 -7.12 2.79 -1.28
N GLY A 151 -7.31 3.52 -2.38
CA GLY A 151 -7.32 4.98 -2.39
C GLY A 151 -8.48 5.57 -1.57
N LEU A 152 -9.70 5.05 -1.75
CA LEU A 152 -10.86 5.46 -0.94
C LEU A 152 -10.66 5.14 0.55
N LEU A 153 -10.09 3.98 0.86
CA LEU A 153 -9.76 3.60 2.24
C LEU A 153 -8.81 4.62 2.88
N ALA A 154 -7.75 5.02 2.18
CA ALA A 154 -6.75 5.98 2.67
C ALA A 154 -7.34 7.35 3.00
N VAL A 155 -8.31 7.82 2.20
CA VAL A 155 -8.92 9.15 2.39
C VAL A 155 -10.05 9.09 3.44
N MET A 156 -10.90 8.06 3.38
CA MET A 156 -12.11 8.04 4.20
C MET A 156 -11.86 7.54 5.63
N ALA A 157 -10.83 6.71 5.86
CA ALA A 157 -10.58 6.16 7.21
C ALA A 157 -10.21 7.22 8.26
N PRO A 158 -9.29 8.18 8.00
CA PRO A 158 -9.04 9.28 8.94
C PRO A 158 -10.30 10.12 9.22
N ILE A 159 -11.15 10.35 8.21
CA ILE A 159 -12.41 11.08 8.35
C ILE A 159 -13.37 10.31 9.27
N ALA A 160 -13.56 9.02 9.02
CA ALA A 160 -14.43 8.17 9.81
C ALA A 160 -13.98 8.12 11.29
N VAL A 161 -12.68 7.96 11.54
CA VAL A 161 -12.14 7.92 12.90
C VAL A 161 -12.22 9.28 13.59
N GLY A 162 -11.82 10.36 12.91
CA GLY A 162 -11.81 11.70 13.51
C GLY A 162 -13.19 12.20 13.89
N PHE A 163 -14.16 12.11 12.99
CA PHE A 163 -15.53 12.53 13.29
C PHE A 163 -16.29 11.51 14.16
N GLY A 164 -15.92 10.22 14.12
CA GLY A 164 -16.64 9.18 14.87
C GLY A 164 -16.16 9.00 16.32
N LEU A 165 -14.85 9.06 16.54
CA LEU A 165 -14.21 8.77 17.83
C LEU A 165 -13.52 9.99 18.46
N GLY A 166 -13.38 11.08 17.68
CA GLY A 166 -12.79 12.34 18.14
C GLY A 166 -11.32 12.50 17.77
N VAL A 167 -10.78 13.67 18.13
CA VAL A 167 -9.45 14.10 17.71
C VAL A 167 -8.32 13.28 18.34
N GLY A 168 -8.50 12.82 19.59
CA GLY A 168 -7.55 11.93 20.24
C GLY A 168 -7.42 10.60 19.50
N ALA A 169 -8.55 9.98 19.17
CA ALA A 169 -8.59 8.72 18.44
C ALA A 169 -8.01 8.85 17.03
N LEU A 170 -8.23 9.99 16.36
CA LEU A 170 -7.57 10.31 15.08
C LEU A 170 -6.06 10.39 15.23
N GLY A 171 -5.56 11.08 16.26
CA GLY A 171 -4.12 11.13 16.54
C GLY A 171 -3.55 9.74 16.78
N ALA A 172 -4.20 8.93 17.61
CA ALA A 172 -3.76 7.57 17.88
C ALA A 172 -3.83 6.66 16.63
N TYR A 173 -4.84 6.85 15.76
CA TYR A 173 -4.95 6.20 14.46
C TYR A 173 -3.77 6.53 13.55
N LEU A 174 -3.38 7.81 13.45
CA LEU A 174 -2.22 8.23 12.67
C LEU A 174 -0.95 7.59 13.22
N ALA A 175 -0.74 7.62 14.54
CA ALA A 175 0.40 6.99 15.19
C ALA A 175 0.47 5.47 14.92
N GLY A 176 -0.65 4.76 15.05
CA GLY A 176 -0.75 3.32 14.75
C GLY A 176 -0.43 3.03 13.29
N SER A 177 -0.96 3.83 12.37
CA SER A 177 -0.71 3.66 10.93
C SER A 177 0.75 3.92 10.53
N ILE A 178 1.42 4.90 11.16
CA ILE A 178 2.83 5.21 10.93
C ILE A 178 3.71 4.07 11.45
N GLY A 179 3.49 3.65 12.70
CA GLY A 179 4.30 2.61 13.34
C GLY A 179 4.17 1.27 12.61
N THR A 180 2.94 0.80 12.41
CA THR A 180 2.70 -0.45 11.69
C THR A 180 3.09 -0.36 10.21
N GLY A 181 2.79 0.76 9.56
CA GLY A 181 3.12 1.00 8.16
C GLY A 181 4.61 0.94 7.88
N THR A 182 5.42 1.54 8.75
CA THR A 182 6.89 1.49 8.65
C THR A 182 7.40 0.06 8.69
N LEU A 183 7.00 -0.70 9.71
CA LEU A 183 7.45 -2.08 9.89
C LEU A 183 6.98 -2.98 8.74
N MET A 184 5.74 -2.81 8.30
CA MET A 184 5.17 -3.57 7.19
C MET A 184 5.87 -3.25 5.86
N ALA A 185 6.16 -1.98 5.58
CA ALA A 185 6.84 -1.59 4.35
C ALA A 185 8.25 -2.18 4.26
N VAL A 186 9.01 -2.14 5.36
CA VAL A 186 10.34 -2.77 5.45
C VAL A 186 10.24 -4.28 5.29
N PHE A 187 9.30 -4.92 5.99
CA PHE A 187 9.08 -6.36 5.92
C PHE A 187 8.81 -6.82 4.48
N LEU A 188 7.81 -6.23 3.82
CA LEU A 188 7.43 -6.62 2.46
C LEU A 188 8.55 -6.37 1.44
N ALA A 189 9.22 -5.22 1.53
CA ALA A 189 10.32 -4.89 0.63
C ALA A 189 11.50 -5.87 0.78
N ASN A 190 11.90 -6.17 2.01
CA ASN A 190 13.04 -7.04 2.30
C ASN A 190 12.72 -8.50 2.00
N SER A 191 11.54 -9.00 2.39
CA SER A 191 11.14 -10.39 2.11
C SER A 191 11.07 -10.65 0.61
N GLY A 192 10.44 -9.77 -0.17
CA GLY A 192 10.39 -9.94 -1.62
C GLY A 192 11.77 -9.81 -2.28
N GLY A 193 12.62 -8.88 -1.80
CA GLY A 193 13.99 -8.76 -2.29
C GLY A 193 14.86 -9.99 -1.97
N ALA A 194 14.67 -10.60 -0.80
CA ALA A 194 15.37 -11.81 -0.41
C ALA A 194 15.01 -13.01 -1.31
N TRP A 195 13.73 -13.18 -1.65
CA TRP A 195 13.31 -14.26 -2.57
C TRP A 195 13.87 -14.07 -3.99
N ASP A 196 13.90 -12.85 -4.51
CA ASP A 196 14.50 -12.55 -5.82
C ASP A 196 16.00 -12.87 -5.83
N ASN A 197 16.72 -12.45 -4.78
CA ASN A 197 18.15 -12.71 -4.66
C ASN A 197 18.44 -14.21 -4.48
N ALA A 198 17.61 -14.94 -3.74
CA ALA A 198 17.72 -16.38 -3.62
C ALA A 198 17.56 -17.07 -4.98
N LYS A 199 16.57 -16.66 -5.78
CA LYS A 199 16.39 -17.15 -7.17
C LYS A 199 17.65 -16.90 -8.00
N LYS A 200 18.18 -15.67 -8.00
CA LYS A 200 19.41 -15.33 -8.75
C LYS A 200 20.60 -16.19 -8.33
N MET A 201 20.79 -16.42 -7.03
CA MET A 201 21.86 -17.29 -6.51
C MET A 201 21.76 -18.72 -7.06
N VAL A 202 20.55 -19.27 -7.18
CA VAL A 202 20.33 -20.59 -7.80
C VAL A 202 20.58 -20.53 -9.31
N GLU A 203 20.15 -19.47 -10.00
CA GLU A 203 20.39 -19.27 -11.44
C GLU A 203 21.89 -19.18 -11.78
N ASP A 204 22.70 -18.66 -10.86
CA ASP A 204 24.17 -18.59 -10.96
C ASP A 204 24.87 -19.95 -10.70
N GLY A 205 24.10 -20.99 -10.38
CA GLY A 205 24.60 -22.38 -10.30
C GLY A 205 24.94 -22.87 -8.89
N HIS A 206 24.77 -22.05 -7.85
CA HIS A 206 25.14 -22.43 -6.47
C HIS A 206 24.30 -23.57 -5.88
N HIS A 207 23.13 -23.88 -6.48
CA HIS A 207 22.24 -24.96 -6.07
C HIS A 207 21.56 -25.66 -7.26
N GLY A 208 22.35 -26.13 -8.23
CA GLY A 208 21.85 -26.94 -9.34
C GLY A 208 21.47 -26.17 -10.60
N GLY A 209 21.43 -24.84 -10.56
CA GLY A 209 21.26 -24.01 -11.76
C GLY A 209 19.82 -23.98 -12.30
N LYS A 210 19.65 -23.31 -13.44
CA LYS A 210 18.35 -23.17 -14.12
C LYS A 210 17.75 -24.52 -14.50
N GLY A 211 16.46 -24.68 -14.25
CA GLY A 211 15.71 -25.92 -14.55
C GLY A 211 15.80 -27.01 -13.49
N SER A 212 16.55 -26.79 -12.40
CA SER A 212 16.56 -27.67 -11.23
C SER A 212 15.30 -27.49 -10.36
N ASP A 213 15.03 -28.46 -9.47
CA ASP A 213 13.94 -28.35 -8.49
C ASP A 213 14.11 -27.13 -7.57
N ALA A 214 15.35 -26.80 -7.21
CA ALA A 214 15.68 -25.59 -6.44
C ALA A 214 15.36 -24.31 -7.21
N HIS A 215 15.60 -24.29 -8.53
CA HIS A 215 15.22 -23.16 -9.38
C HIS A 215 13.71 -23.01 -9.45
N ALA A 216 12.97 -24.11 -9.66
CA ALA A 216 11.50 -24.07 -9.65
C ALA A 216 10.94 -23.56 -8.32
N ALA A 217 11.48 -24.01 -7.18
CA ALA A 217 11.05 -23.56 -5.86
C ALA A 217 11.34 -22.06 -5.62
N THR A 218 12.51 -21.58 -6.04
CA THR A 218 12.87 -20.16 -5.87
C THR A 218 12.12 -19.24 -6.82
N VAL A 219 11.76 -19.70 -8.02
CA VAL A 219 10.84 -18.99 -8.93
C VAL A 219 9.47 -18.80 -8.26
N ILE A 220 8.93 -19.84 -7.61
CA ILE A 220 7.67 -19.70 -6.84
C ILE A 220 7.84 -18.65 -5.74
N GLY A 221 8.94 -18.69 -4.97
CA GLY A 221 9.23 -17.69 -3.94
C GLY A 221 9.27 -16.26 -4.47
N ASP A 222 9.94 -16.02 -5.60
CA ASP A 222 10.01 -14.69 -6.22
C ASP A 222 8.63 -14.22 -6.71
N THR A 223 7.83 -15.10 -7.32
CA THR A 223 6.45 -14.74 -7.73
C THR A 223 5.53 -14.38 -6.56
N VAL A 224 5.76 -14.95 -5.36
CA VAL A 224 5.09 -14.53 -4.12
C VAL A 224 5.66 -13.19 -3.63
N GLY A 225 6.96 -12.96 -3.80
CA GLY A 225 7.66 -11.75 -3.41
C GLY A 225 7.40 -10.53 -4.30
N ASP A 226 6.99 -10.70 -5.55
CA ASP A 226 6.75 -9.62 -6.50
C ASP A 226 5.65 -8.64 -6.04
N PRO A 227 4.45 -9.08 -5.64
CA PRO A 227 3.44 -8.20 -5.05
C PRO A 227 3.94 -7.49 -3.79
N PHE A 228 4.86 -8.11 -3.03
CA PHE A 228 5.37 -7.56 -1.78
C PHE A 228 6.35 -6.41 -2.06
N LYS A 229 7.41 -6.68 -2.85
CA LYS A 229 8.50 -5.73 -3.07
C LYS A 229 8.16 -4.64 -4.08
N ASP A 230 7.25 -4.88 -5.02
CA ASP A 230 6.99 -3.98 -6.14
C ASP A 230 5.59 -3.35 -6.14
N THR A 231 4.68 -3.80 -5.28
CA THR A 231 3.35 -3.18 -5.14
C THR A 231 3.04 -2.77 -3.71
N ALA A 232 2.77 -3.72 -2.81
CA ALA A 232 2.27 -3.42 -1.47
C ALA A 232 3.29 -2.67 -0.61
N GLY A 233 4.53 -3.16 -0.52
CA GLY A 233 5.58 -2.54 0.29
C GLY A 233 5.82 -1.07 -0.07
N PRO A 234 6.15 -0.75 -1.33
CA PRO A 234 6.33 0.65 -1.76
C PRO A 234 5.06 1.50 -1.62
N ALA A 235 3.86 0.94 -1.81
CA ALA A 235 2.60 1.68 -1.76
C ALA A 235 2.14 2.05 -0.34
N ILE A 236 2.70 1.44 0.70
CA ILE A 236 2.45 1.86 2.08
C ILE A 236 3.01 3.28 2.35
N ASN A 237 4.11 3.66 1.70
CA ASN A 237 4.70 4.99 1.87
C ASN A 237 3.74 6.14 1.49
N PRO A 238 3.15 6.16 0.28
CA PRO A 238 2.15 7.16 -0.06
C PRO A 238 0.86 7.01 0.77
N LEU A 239 0.46 5.78 1.15
CA LEU A 239 -0.70 5.57 2.02
C LEU A 239 -0.56 6.35 3.35
N ILE A 240 0.57 6.19 4.05
CA ILE A 240 0.82 6.89 5.32
C ILE A 240 0.79 8.42 5.12
N LYS A 241 1.39 8.92 4.03
CA LYS A 241 1.40 10.36 3.73
C LYS A 241 0.00 10.90 3.48
N VAL A 242 -0.81 10.19 2.69
CA VAL A 242 -2.19 10.60 2.39
C VAL A 242 -3.04 10.59 3.65
N MET A 243 -2.96 9.53 4.48
CA MET A 243 -3.73 9.45 5.72
C MET A 243 -3.37 10.57 6.69
N ASN A 244 -2.08 10.86 6.87
CA ASN A 244 -1.62 11.97 7.71
C ASN A 244 -2.07 13.33 7.19
N LEU A 245 -1.95 13.55 5.87
CA LEU A 245 -2.37 14.80 5.25
C LEU A 245 -3.88 15.00 5.39
N VAL A 246 -4.68 13.99 5.11
CA VAL A 246 -6.15 14.07 5.28
C VAL A 246 -6.49 14.28 6.75
N GLY A 247 -5.87 13.54 7.66
CA GLY A 247 -6.03 13.71 9.10
C GLY A 247 -5.78 15.15 9.54
N LEU A 248 -4.64 15.72 9.15
CA LEU A 248 -4.26 17.11 9.42
C LEU A 248 -5.28 18.11 8.86
N LEU A 249 -5.77 17.91 7.64
CA LEU A 249 -6.74 18.80 7.01
C LEU A 249 -8.11 18.78 7.70
N VAL A 250 -8.53 17.64 8.24
CA VAL A 250 -9.83 17.53 8.91
C VAL A 250 -9.77 17.88 10.40
N THR A 251 -8.58 17.89 11.02
CA THR A 251 -8.39 18.22 12.45
C THR A 251 -9.15 19.48 12.89
N PRO A 252 -9.04 20.64 12.21
CA PRO A 252 -9.72 21.85 12.67
C PRO A 252 -11.24 21.69 12.69
N ALA A 253 -11.80 20.98 11.70
CA ALA A 253 -13.23 20.72 11.63
C ALA A 253 -13.69 19.75 12.72
N VAL A 254 -12.94 18.67 12.96
CA VAL A 254 -13.22 17.69 14.02
C VAL A 254 -13.22 18.38 15.40
N VAL A 255 -12.19 19.18 15.68
CA VAL A 255 -12.09 19.93 16.95
C VAL A 255 -13.25 20.91 17.08
N LYS A 256 -13.50 21.74 16.08
CA LYS A 256 -14.56 22.75 16.12
C LYS A 256 -15.94 22.14 16.35
N PHE A 257 -16.27 21.08 15.62
CA PHE A 257 -17.59 20.45 15.75
C PHE A 257 -17.75 19.74 17.09
N SER A 258 -16.67 19.16 17.63
CA SER A 258 -16.68 18.58 18.97
C SER A 258 -16.90 19.64 20.06
N LEU A 259 -16.27 20.82 19.93
CA LEU A 259 -16.44 21.92 20.91
C LEU A 259 -17.80 22.62 20.79
N GLU A 260 -18.39 22.67 19.59
CA GLU A 260 -19.73 23.21 19.36
C GLU A 260 -20.86 22.24 19.77
N GLY A 261 -20.54 21.04 20.26
CA GLY A 261 -21.53 20.03 20.64
C GLY A 261 -22.32 19.46 19.46
N LYS A 262 -21.76 19.48 18.24
CA LYS A 262 -22.40 19.00 17.01
C LYS A 262 -22.25 17.48 16.82
N ASP A 263 -22.53 16.72 17.87
CA ASP A 263 -22.32 15.27 17.91
C ASP A 263 -23.11 14.54 16.82
N THR A 264 -24.34 14.98 16.53
CA THR A 264 -25.17 14.39 15.48
C THR A 264 -24.56 14.56 14.09
N LEU A 265 -23.95 15.71 13.81
CA LEU A 265 -23.30 15.99 12.54
C LEU A 265 -21.99 15.19 12.42
N ASN A 266 -21.20 15.13 13.49
CA ASN A 266 -19.99 14.32 13.58
C ASN A 266 -20.29 12.83 13.29
N MET A 267 -21.31 12.29 13.97
CA MET A 267 -21.77 10.93 13.76
C MET A 267 -22.24 10.70 12.32
N ALA A 268 -22.98 11.65 11.73
CA ALA A 268 -23.43 11.54 10.35
C ALA A 268 -22.26 11.49 9.35
N ILE A 269 -21.26 12.36 9.50
CA ILE A 269 -20.06 12.37 8.66
C ILE A 269 -19.30 11.04 8.80
N ALA A 270 -19.12 10.57 10.04
CA ALA A 270 -18.42 9.32 10.32
C ALA A 270 -19.14 8.11 9.69
N LEU A 271 -20.47 8.06 9.79
CA LEU A 271 -21.29 7.00 9.20
C LEU A 271 -21.22 7.01 7.67
N VAL A 272 -21.26 8.19 7.04
CA VAL A 272 -21.12 8.31 5.58
C VAL A 272 -19.73 7.86 5.13
N ALA A 273 -18.66 8.31 5.79
CA ALA A 273 -17.30 7.89 5.48
C ALA A 273 -17.13 6.37 5.64
N THR A 274 -17.66 5.80 6.72
CA THR A 274 -17.65 4.35 6.97
C THR A 274 -18.46 3.59 5.91
N ALA A 275 -19.63 4.10 5.52
CA ALA A 275 -20.45 3.49 4.47
C ALA A 275 -19.72 3.49 3.12
N ILE A 276 -18.99 4.55 2.78
CA ILE A 276 -18.17 4.61 1.56
C ILE A 276 -17.06 3.54 1.62
N ILE A 277 -16.36 3.40 2.75
CA ILE A 277 -15.34 2.36 2.93
C ILE A 277 -15.95 0.97 2.75
N VAL A 278 -17.05 0.68 3.45
CA VAL A 278 -17.73 -0.62 3.37
C VAL A 278 -18.21 -0.90 1.95
N ALA A 279 -18.82 0.08 1.28
CA ALA A 279 -19.26 -0.06 -0.11
C ALA A 279 -18.08 -0.34 -1.06
N ALA A 280 -16.95 0.35 -0.88
CA ALA A 280 -15.74 0.12 -1.65
C ALA A 280 -15.18 -1.30 -1.42
N LEU A 281 -15.10 -1.75 -0.17
CA LEU A 281 -14.62 -3.08 0.20
C LEU A 281 -15.54 -4.19 -0.31
N VAL A 282 -16.87 -4.04 -0.17
CA VAL A 282 -17.85 -5.02 -0.67
C VAL A 282 -17.81 -5.08 -2.19
N ARG A 283 -17.72 -3.93 -2.88
CA ARG A 283 -17.56 -3.89 -4.33
C ARG A 283 -16.28 -4.59 -4.76
N GLY A 284 -15.16 -4.35 -4.06
CA GLY A 284 -13.90 -5.04 -4.31
C GLY A 284 -14.00 -6.55 -4.12
N ARG A 285 -14.64 -7.02 -3.03
CA ARG A 285 -14.77 -8.44 -2.70
C ARG A 285 -15.70 -9.22 -3.65
N ARG A 286 -16.87 -8.68 -4.02
CA ARG A 286 -17.82 -9.37 -4.93
C ARG A 286 -17.24 -9.64 -6.32
N LYS A 287 -16.16 -8.96 -6.66
CA LYS A 287 -15.41 -9.12 -7.91
C LYS A 287 -14.26 -10.12 -7.80
N SER A 288 -13.96 -10.61 -6.59
CA SER A 288 -12.86 -11.55 -6.30
C SER A 288 -13.22 -13.01 -6.55
N THR A 289 -14.51 -13.34 -6.67
CA THR A 289 -15.01 -14.72 -6.77
C THR A 289 -15.17 -15.24 -8.21
N THR A 290 -14.70 -14.50 -9.23
CA THR A 290 -14.92 -14.87 -10.64
C THR A 290 -13.66 -15.43 -11.32
N ILE A 291 -12.68 -15.90 -10.56
CA ILE A 291 -11.60 -16.73 -11.11
C ILE A 291 -11.94 -18.18 -10.74
N GLY A 292 -12.80 -18.76 -11.55
CA GLY A 292 -13.22 -20.16 -11.54
C GLY A 292 -13.56 -20.54 -12.97
#